data_AF-A0A7S2RA93-F1
#
_entry.id   AF-A0A7S2RA93-F1
#
_cell.length_a   1.000
_cell.length_b   1.000
_cell.length_c   1.000
_cell.angle_alpha   90.00
_cell.angle_beta   90.00
_cell.angle_gamma   90.00
#
_symmetry.space_group_name_H-M   'P 1'
#
loop_
_entity.id
_entity.type
_entity.pdbx_description
1 polymer ?
#
loop_
_entity_poly.entity_id
_entity_poly.type
_entity_poly.pdbx_seq_one_letter_code
_entity_poly.pdbx_strand_id
1 'polypeptide(L)'
;VHSVVFGGFSADSLGGRIIDAQSGILITADGVMRGPKPINLKDIADQAVEIAQSQGFAVKRTIVLMRLNDQAKCPYKWDKTRDVTWSEAVSTQSATCEPTWCDAEDPLFMLYTS
;
A
#
# COMPACT_ATOMS: atom_id res chain seq x y z
N VAL A 1 7.56 4.11 -11.30
CA VAL A 1 8.11 2.82 -10.83
C VAL A 1 7.21 2.23 -9.76
N HIS A 2 6.65 1.03 -9.96
CA HIS A 2 5.91 0.33 -8.91
C HIS A 2 6.77 -0.74 -8.24
N SER A 3 6.64 -0.90 -6.92
CA SER A 3 7.28 -1.97 -6.14
C SER A 3 6.20 -2.87 -5.54
N VAL A 4 6.02 -4.07 -6.10
CA VAL A 4 4.94 -4.97 -5.68
C VAL A 4 5.42 -5.88 -4.56
N VAL A 5 4.67 -5.90 -3.47
CA VAL A 5 4.92 -6.76 -2.31
C VAL A 5 3.78 -7.77 -2.18
N PHE A 6 4.14 -9.04 -2.02
CA PHE A 6 3.14 -10.10 -1.84
C PHE A 6 2.32 -9.87 -0.56
N GLY A 7 0.99 -9.90 -0.67
CA GLY A 7 0.04 -9.63 0.43
C GLY A 7 0.02 -10.66 1.57
N GLY A 8 1.00 -11.58 1.63
CA GLY A 8 1.21 -12.49 2.76
C GLY A 8 2.52 -12.23 3.52
N PHE A 9 3.27 -11.19 3.18
CA PHE A 9 4.48 -10.81 3.92
C PHE A 9 4.18 -10.11 5.25
N SER A 10 5.17 -10.13 6.16
CA SER A 10 5.10 -9.44 7.45
C SER A 10 5.25 -7.92 7.32
N ALA A 11 4.89 -7.20 8.37
CA ALA A 11 5.10 -5.76 8.46
C ALA A 11 6.58 -5.37 8.32
N ASP A 12 7.51 -6.12 8.93
CA ASP A 12 8.96 -5.89 8.78
C ASP A 12 9.41 -6.03 7.31
N SER A 13 8.91 -7.06 6.64
CA SER A 13 9.23 -7.33 5.23
C SER A 13 8.72 -6.21 4.32
N LEU A 14 7.53 -5.69 4.58
CA LEU A 14 6.97 -4.55 3.85
C LEU A 14 7.71 -3.25 4.19
N GLY A 15 7.94 -2.98 5.48
CA GLY A 15 8.62 -1.77 5.96
C GLY A 15 10.03 -1.62 5.40
N GLY A 16 10.83 -2.69 5.43
CA GLY A 16 12.17 -2.67 4.83
C GLY A 16 12.16 -2.33 3.35
N ARG A 17 11.18 -2.85 2.60
CA ARG A 17 11.02 -2.56 1.16
C ARG A 17 10.53 -1.14 0.90
N ILE A 18 9.67 -0.59 1.76
CA ILE A 18 9.24 0.82 1.70
C ILE A 18 10.45 1.75 1.85
N ILE A 19 11.31 1.47 2.83
CA ILE A 19 12.51 2.27 3.11
C ILE A 19 13.50 2.15 1.95
N ASP A 20 13.83 0.94 1.51
CA ASP A 20 14.81 0.72 0.46
C ASP A 20 14.37 1.36 -0.88
N ALA A 21 13.11 1.20 -1.25
CA ALA A 21 12.54 1.82 -2.46
C ALA A 21 12.22 3.31 -2.29
N GLN A 22 12.38 3.89 -1.10
CA GLN A 22 11.97 5.26 -0.75
C GLN A 22 10.52 5.56 -1.19
N SER A 23 9.61 4.61 -0.94
CA SER A 23 8.23 4.65 -1.43
C SER A 23 7.32 5.57 -0.60
N GLY A 24 7.10 6.80 -1.07
CA GLY A 24 6.27 7.79 -0.36
C GLY A 24 4.75 7.56 -0.41
N ILE A 25 4.27 6.60 -1.21
CA ILE A 25 2.85 6.24 -1.35
C ILE A 25 2.73 4.72 -1.22
N LEU A 26 1.77 4.26 -0.41
CA LEU A 26 1.41 2.85 -0.28
C LEU A 26 -0.02 2.62 -0.79
N ILE A 27 -0.23 1.56 -1.58
CA ILE A 27 -1.57 1.11 -1.99
C ILE A 27 -1.80 -0.26 -1.37
N THR A 28 -2.91 -0.43 -0.65
CA THR A 28 -3.28 -1.66 0.03
C THR A 28 -4.80 -1.86 0.03
N ALA A 29 -5.29 -2.89 0.71
CA ALA A 29 -6.70 -3.08 1.01
C ALA A 29 -6.94 -3.13 2.52
N ASP A 30 -8.20 -2.99 2.95
CA ASP A 30 -8.63 -3.24 4.33
C ASP A 30 -8.26 -4.67 4.79
N GLY A 31 -8.50 -5.64 3.93
CA GLY A 31 -8.11 -7.02 4.10
C GLY A 31 -8.43 -7.88 2.89
N VAL A 32 -8.12 -9.17 2.98
CA VAL A 32 -8.48 -10.15 1.96
C VAL A 32 -8.76 -11.51 2.60
N MET A 33 -9.60 -12.33 1.97
CA MET A 33 -9.78 -13.73 2.36
C MET A 33 -8.78 -14.60 1.60
N ARG A 34 -7.96 -15.37 2.33
CA ARG A 34 -7.11 -16.44 1.79
C ARG A 34 -7.70 -17.78 2.21
N GLY A 35 -8.52 -18.35 1.32
CA GLY A 35 -9.40 -19.45 1.69
C GLY A 35 -10.39 -19.00 2.78
N PRO A 36 -10.60 -19.76 3.87
CA PRO A 36 -11.50 -19.34 4.95
C PRO A 36 -10.87 -18.33 5.93
N LYS A 37 -9.58 -18.00 5.78
CA LYS A 37 -8.85 -17.15 6.73
C LYS A 37 -8.79 -15.70 6.25
N PRO A 38 -9.20 -14.73 7.07
CA PRO A 38 -8.97 -13.32 6.75
C PRO A 38 -7.50 -12.94 6.98
N ILE A 39 -6.97 -12.09 6.11
CA ILE A 39 -5.67 -11.42 6.25
C ILE A 39 -5.95 -9.92 6.38
N ASN A 40 -5.53 -9.35 7.50
CA ASN A 40 -5.72 -7.94 7.82
C ASN A 40 -4.61 -7.09 7.18
N LEU A 41 -4.78 -6.77 5.90
CA LEU A 41 -3.76 -6.08 5.11
C LEU A 41 -3.53 -4.64 5.59
N LYS A 42 -4.57 -3.96 6.07
CA LYS A 42 -4.43 -2.59 6.56
C LYS A 42 -3.66 -2.52 7.88
N ASP A 43 -3.90 -3.44 8.81
CA ASP A 43 -3.12 -3.52 10.06
C ASP A 43 -1.63 -3.80 9.79
N ILE A 44 -1.33 -4.73 8.87
CA ILE A 44 0.06 -5.00 8.44
C ILE A 44 0.69 -3.77 7.80
N ALA A 45 -0.06 -3.06 6.95
CA ALA A 45 0.39 -1.83 6.31
C ALA A 45 0.67 -0.72 7.34
N ASP A 46 -0.18 -0.56 8.36
CA ASP A 46 0.01 0.43 9.42
C ASP A 46 1.31 0.18 10.19
N GLN A 47 1.54 -1.06 10.61
CA GLN A 47 2.77 -1.46 11.30
C GLN A 47 4.00 -1.25 10.39
N ALA A 48 3.91 -1.55 9.11
CA ALA A 48 5.01 -1.33 8.17
C ALA A 48 5.34 0.17 8.00
N VAL A 49 4.32 1.03 7.97
CA VAL A 49 4.52 2.49 7.93
C VAL A 49 5.15 2.99 9.23
N GLU A 50 4.73 2.48 10.39
CA GLU A 50 5.35 2.80 11.68
C GLU A 50 6.83 2.39 11.73
N ILE A 51 7.16 1.20 11.22
CA ILE A 51 8.55 0.73 11.07
C ILE A 51 9.35 1.68 10.18
N ALA A 52 8.83 2.03 9.00
CA ALA A 52 9.49 2.98 8.09
C ALA A 52 9.72 4.34 8.77
N GLN A 53 8.70 4.85 9.47
CA GLN A 53 8.77 6.11 10.19
C GLN A 53 9.81 6.10 11.31
N SER A 54 9.92 4.98 12.06
CA SER A 54 10.93 4.82 13.11
C SER A 54 12.36 4.82 12.57
N GLN A 55 12.53 4.47 11.29
CA GLN A 55 13.81 4.49 10.57
C GLN A 55 14.03 5.78 9.76
N GLY A 56 13.22 6.81 10.00
CA GLY A 56 13.39 8.14 9.41
C GLY A 56 12.75 8.34 8.04
N PHE A 57 11.94 7.39 7.56
CA PHE A 57 11.24 7.51 6.28
C PHE A 57 9.73 7.63 6.47
N ALA A 58 9.16 8.76 6.05
CA ALA A 58 7.73 9.05 6.19
C ALA A 58 6.93 8.69 4.93
N VAL A 59 5.97 7.76 5.07
CA VAL A 59 4.98 7.48 4.01
C VAL A 59 3.91 8.57 4.03
N LYS A 60 3.77 9.30 2.93
CA LYS A 60 2.92 10.49 2.83
C LYS A 60 1.44 10.15 2.67
N ARG A 61 1.14 9.07 1.94
CA ARG A 61 -0.23 8.65 1.63
C ARG A 61 -0.35 7.14 1.63
N THR A 62 -1.45 6.65 2.18
CA THR A 62 -1.87 5.25 2.06
C THR A 62 -3.26 5.20 1.42
N ILE A 63 -3.36 4.60 0.24
CA ILE A 63 -4.63 4.42 -0.47
C ILE A 63 -5.15 3.01 -0.14
N VAL A 64 -6.36 2.94 0.40
CA VAL A 64 -6.93 1.70 0.92
C VAL A 64 -8.17 1.30 0.13
N LEU A 65 -8.12 0.15 -0.55
CA LEU A 65 -9.29 -0.47 -1.16
C LEU A 65 -10.14 -1.16 -0.09
N MET A 66 -11.43 -0.82 0.01
CA MET A 66 -12.38 -1.48 0.92
C MET A 66 -12.87 -2.80 0.30
N ARG A 67 -12.03 -3.84 0.40
CA ARG A 67 -12.27 -5.16 -0.19
C ARG A 67 -13.22 -6.01 0.65
N LEU A 68 -13.08 -5.98 1.98
CA LEU A 68 -13.90 -6.74 2.92
C LEU A 68 -14.98 -5.88 3.60
N ASN A 69 -14.92 -4.55 3.46
CA ASN A 69 -15.89 -3.59 3.99
C ASN A 69 -16.15 -3.80 5.49
N ASP A 70 -15.09 -4.05 6.25
CA ASP A 70 -15.11 -4.29 7.70
C ASP A 70 -15.91 -5.53 8.15
N GLN A 71 -16.36 -6.38 7.22
CA GLN A 71 -17.21 -7.53 7.53
C GLN A 71 -16.45 -8.69 8.19
N ALA A 72 -15.13 -8.77 8.03
CA ALA A 72 -14.34 -9.95 8.36
C ALA A 72 -13.67 -9.94 9.76
N LYS A 73 -14.08 -9.03 10.67
CA LYS A 73 -13.40 -8.82 11.97
C LYS A 73 -11.89 -8.57 11.81
N CYS A 74 -11.51 -7.74 10.85
CA CYS A 74 -10.14 -7.25 10.67
C CYS A 74 -10.05 -5.84 11.25
N PRO A 75 -9.77 -5.65 12.55
CA PRO A 75 -9.66 -4.33 13.13
C PRO A 75 -8.40 -3.64 12.60
N TYR A 76 -8.52 -2.38 12.19
CA TYR A 76 -7.39 -1.54 11.83
C TYR A 76 -7.64 -0.12 12.31
N LYS A 77 -6.58 0.68 12.36
CA LYS A 77 -6.67 2.10 12.69
C LYS A 77 -6.78 2.91 11.40
N TRP A 78 -7.35 4.10 11.50
CA TRP A 78 -7.43 5.03 10.39
C TRP A 78 -6.74 6.35 10.76
N ASP A 79 -5.68 6.69 10.04
CA ASP A 79 -5.01 7.97 10.18
C ASP A 79 -5.58 8.96 9.15
N LYS A 80 -6.39 9.92 9.61
CA LYS A 80 -7.01 10.94 8.74
C LYS A 80 -6.02 11.83 8.01
N THR A 81 -4.76 11.91 8.49
CA THR A 81 -3.73 12.74 7.88
C THR A 81 -2.99 12.03 6.76
N ARG A 82 -3.07 10.70 6.67
CA ARG A 82 -2.32 9.84 5.75
C ARG A 82 -3.20 8.96 4.87
N ASP A 83 -4.23 8.35 5.45
CA ASP A 83 -5.06 7.32 4.83
C ASP A 83 -6.23 7.92 4.05
N VAL A 84 -6.47 7.38 2.85
CA VAL A 84 -7.60 7.73 1.98
C VAL A 84 -8.19 6.45 1.40
N THR A 85 -9.51 6.38 1.25
CA THR A 85 -10.13 5.23 0.59
C THR A 85 -9.90 5.30 -0.92
N TRP A 86 -9.82 4.15 -1.59
CA TRP A 86 -9.74 4.07 -3.05
C TRP A 86 -10.91 4.82 -3.73
N SER A 87 -12.12 4.68 -3.19
CA SER A 87 -13.31 5.37 -3.71
C SER A 87 -13.18 6.89 -3.65
N GLU A 88 -12.69 7.45 -2.55
CA GLU A 88 -12.45 8.90 -2.42
C GLU A 88 -11.34 9.35 -3.38
N ALA A 89 -10.26 8.58 -3.48
CA ALA A 89 -9.13 8.90 -4.33
C ALA A 89 -9.49 8.89 -5.83
N VAL A 90 -10.36 7.97 -6.28
CA VAL A 90 -10.67 7.77 -7.70
C VAL A 90 -11.93 8.49 -8.16
N SER A 91 -12.94 8.68 -7.30
CA SER A 91 -14.24 9.26 -7.69
C SER A 91 -14.17 10.69 -8.25
N THR A 92 -13.10 11.42 -7.93
CA THR A 92 -12.87 12.81 -8.37
C THR A 92 -11.96 12.90 -9.59
N GLN A 93 -11.44 11.78 -10.09
CA GLN A 93 -10.45 11.75 -11.16
C GLN A 93 -11.12 11.56 -12.52
N SER A 94 -10.44 12.05 -13.57
CA SER A 94 -10.86 11.82 -14.95
C SER A 94 -10.81 10.33 -15.31
N ALA A 95 -11.75 9.88 -16.15
CA ALA A 95 -11.71 8.55 -16.75
C ALA A 95 -10.59 8.41 -17.81
N THR A 96 -9.99 9.53 -18.22
CA THR A 96 -8.87 9.61 -19.17
C THR A 96 -7.66 10.25 -18.52
N CYS A 97 -6.49 9.67 -18.80
CA CYS A 97 -5.19 10.20 -18.38
C CYS A 97 -4.21 9.97 -19.54
N GLU A 98 -3.60 11.03 -20.04
CA GLU A 98 -2.60 10.92 -21.10
C GLU A 98 -1.36 10.19 -20.56
N PRO A 99 -0.81 9.23 -21.32
CA PRO A 99 0.38 8.50 -20.88
C PRO A 99 1.59 9.43 -20.84
N THR A 100 2.45 9.23 -19.84
CA THR A 100 3.77 9.85 -19.83
C THR A 100 4.69 9.07 -20.77
N TRP A 101 5.34 9.78 -21.71
CA TRP A 101 6.38 9.19 -22.55
C TRP A 101 7.64 8.99 -21.72
N CYS A 102 8.20 7.79 -21.76
CA CYS A 102 9.41 7.42 -21.03
C CYS A 102 10.50 6.99 -22.02
N ASP A 103 11.75 7.11 -21.60
CA ASP A 103 12.89 6.57 -22.35
C ASP A 103 12.91 5.05 -22.28
N ALA A 104 13.57 4.40 -23.25
CA ALA A 104 13.66 2.94 -23.32
C ALA A 104 14.31 2.30 -22.08
N GLU A 105 15.18 3.06 -21.40
CA GLU A 105 15.93 2.63 -20.22
C GLU A 105 15.33 3.13 -18.89
N ASP A 106 14.19 3.84 -18.92
CA ASP A 106 13.53 4.29 -17.69
C ASP A 106 13.02 3.10 -16.86
N PRO A 107 13.16 3.14 -15.52
CA PRO A 107 12.73 2.04 -14.67
C PRO A 107 11.20 1.88 -14.68
N LEU A 108 10.73 0.71 -15.11
CA LEU A 108 9.31 0.39 -15.10
C LEU A 108 8.83 -0.03 -13.69
N PHE A 109 9.52 -0.99 -13.08
CA PHE A 109 9.17 -1.55 -11.78
C PHE A 109 10.38 -2.04 -10.98
N MET A 110 10.16 -2.25 -9.69
CA MET A 110 11.08 -2.95 -8.79
C MET A 110 10.39 -4.19 -8.25
N LEU A 111 11.11 -5.31 -8.23
CA LEU A 111 10.62 -6.57 -7.67
C LEU A 111 11.69 -7.17 -6.77
N TYR A 112 11.44 -7.13 -5.47
CA TYR A 112 12.35 -7.69 -4.47
C TYR A 112 12.34 -9.22 -4.51
N THR A 113 13.50 -9.82 -4.74
CA THR A 113 13.76 -11.24 -4.56
C THR A 113 14.36 -11.52 -3.18
N SER A 114 14.24 -12.76 -2.69
CA SER A 114 14.88 -13.24 -1.46
C SER A 114 16.37 -13.47 -1.64
#